data_AF-A0A6G3BH91-F1
#
_entry.id   AF-A0A6G3BH91-F1
#
_cell.length_a   1.000
_cell.length_b   1.000
_cell.length_c   1.000
_cell.angle_alpha   90.00
_cell.angle_beta   90.00
_cell.angle_gamma   90.00
#
_symmetry.space_group_name_H-M   'P 1'
#
loop_
_entity.id
_entity.type
_entity.pdbx_description
1 polymer ?
#
loop_
_entity_poly.entity_id
_entity_poly.type
_entity_poly.pdbx_seq_one_letter_code
_entity_poly.pdbx_strand_id
1 'polypeptide(L)'
;MTNGPVETPSGFRLDGSALVVAMPVCRDETITGSEIVVRGEGGFKTIWSARGPRTAQAREGVFQVNSPRDFATVTKELSGALPKTFHLELVHIRDGEETTRSGYVDLDKARSAELADGEFVTHKGDVMTRAKINAQLSCNKKK
;
A
#
# COMPACT_ATOMS: atom_id res chain seq x y z
N MET A 1 -20.02 -5.43 -15.06
CA MET A 1 -19.17 -6.22 -14.14
C MET A 1 -17.95 -5.38 -13.83
N THR A 2 -17.93 -4.67 -12.72
CA THR A 2 -16.78 -3.87 -12.30
C THR A 2 -15.77 -4.80 -11.65
N ASN A 3 -14.75 -5.21 -12.40
CA ASN A 3 -13.60 -5.93 -11.86
C ASN A 3 -13.00 -5.07 -10.75
N GLY A 4 -13.07 -5.56 -9.51
CA GLY A 4 -12.37 -4.93 -8.39
C GLY A 4 -10.86 -5.06 -8.56
N PRO A 5 -10.08 -4.35 -7.73
CA PRO A 5 -8.63 -4.44 -7.78
C PRO A 5 -8.17 -5.88 -7.59
N VAL A 6 -7.20 -6.34 -8.38
CA VAL A 6 -6.56 -7.64 -8.15
C VAL A 6 -5.68 -7.49 -6.91
N GLU A 7 -6.15 -8.07 -5.80
CA GLU A 7 -5.49 -7.94 -4.51
C GLU A 7 -4.14 -8.66 -4.52
N THR A 8 -3.08 -7.88 -4.40
CA THR A 8 -1.75 -8.39 -4.08
C THR A 8 -1.61 -8.39 -2.56
N PRO A 9 -1.12 -9.46 -1.92
CA PRO A 9 -1.00 -9.44 -0.47
C PRO A 9 0.01 -8.36 -0.07
N SER A 10 -0.49 -7.42 0.72
CA SER A 10 0.28 -6.32 1.31
C SER A 10 0.37 -6.55 2.80
N GLY A 11 1.43 -6.04 3.41
CA GLY A 11 1.58 -6.00 4.86
C GLY A 11 1.24 -4.63 5.39
N PHE A 12 0.73 -4.56 6.61
CA PHE A 12 0.51 -3.31 7.31
C PHE A 12 0.74 -3.47 8.81
N ARG A 13 1.06 -2.37 9.50
CA ARG A 13 1.24 -2.31 10.94
C ARG A 13 0.86 -0.92 11.46
N LEU A 14 0.58 -0.82 12.76
CA LEU A 14 0.45 0.46 13.43
C LEU A 14 1.78 0.85 14.09
N ASP A 15 2.19 2.09 13.91
CA ASP A 15 3.28 2.74 14.61
C ASP A 15 2.69 3.87 15.46
N GLY A 16 2.38 3.57 16.72
CA GLY A 16 1.44 4.38 17.51
C GLY A 16 0.06 4.41 16.83
N SER A 17 -0.37 5.60 16.39
CA SER A 17 -1.62 5.77 15.63
C SER A 17 -1.42 5.79 14.11
N ALA A 18 -0.18 5.76 13.64
CA ALA A 18 0.15 5.86 12.23
C ALA A 18 0.06 4.49 11.55
N LEU A 19 -0.69 4.40 10.45
CA LEU A 19 -0.68 3.20 9.62
C LEU A 19 0.54 3.21 8.72
N VAL A 20 1.41 2.20 8.89
CA VAL A 20 2.52 1.93 7.98
C VAL A 20 2.16 0.73 7.12
N VAL A 21 2.37 0.87 5.83
CA VAL A 21 2.09 -0.18 4.84
C VAL A 21 3.38 -0.62 4.19
N ALA A 22 3.44 -1.90 3.81
CA ALA A 22 4.50 -2.52 3.05
C ALA A 22 3.85 -3.18 1.83
N MET A 23 3.95 -2.50 0.70
CA MET A 23 3.55 -3.03 -0.59
C MET A 23 4.70 -3.84 -1.17
N PRO A 24 4.42 -4.97 -1.83
CA PRO A 24 5.47 -5.68 -2.54
C PRO A 24 5.91 -4.83 -3.74
N VAL A 25 7.20 -4.84 -4.06
CA VAL A 25 7.84 -4.03 -5.13
C VAL A 25 8.95 -4.84 -5.77
N CYS A 26 9.03 -4.83 -7.10
CA CYS A 26 10.16 -5.38 -7.84
C CYS A 26 11.28 -4.35 -7.99
N ARG A 27 12.53 -4.80 -8.09
CA ARG A 27 13.71 -3.92 -8.11
C ARG A 27 13.75 -2.98 -9.32
N ASP A 28 13.14 -3.39 -10.42
CA ASP A 28 13.00 -2.63 -11.67
C ASP A 28 11.80 -1.68 -11.69
N GLU A 29 10.96 -1.71 -10.65
CA GLU A 29 9.81 -0.83 -10.51
C GLU A 29 10.21 0.50 -9.88
N THR A 30 9.69 1.60 -10.41
CA THR A 30 9.84 2.94 -9.82
C THR A 30 8.53 3.39 -9.21
N ILE A 31 8.47 3.52 -7.89
CA ILE A 31 7.26 4.01 -7.21
C ILE A 31 7.08 5.50 -7.51
N THR A 32 5.89 5.87 -7.97
CA THR A 32 5.55 7.27 -8.30
C THR A 32 4.50 7.85 -7.35
N GLY A 33 3.73 7.01 -6.66
CA GLY A 33 2.70 7.47 -5.74
C GLY A 33 1.91 6.38 -5.05
N SER A 34 0.89 6.80 -4.32
CA SER A 34 -0.08 5.90 -3.71
C SER A 34 -1.45 6.56 -3.57
N GLU A 35 -2.49 5.75 -3.57
CA GLU A 35 -3.87 6.16 -3.39
C GLU A 35 -4.60 5.28 -2.39
N ILE A 36 -5.55 5.85 -1.65
CA ILE A 36 -6.51 5.08 -0.87
C ILE A 36 -7.84 5.11 -1.61
N VAL A 37 -8.39 3.93 -1.82
CA VAL A 37 -9.61 3.73 -2.59
C VAL A 37 -10.61 2.92 -1.76
N VAL A 38 -11.86 3.35 -1.76
CA VAL A 38 -12.96 2.66 -1.05
C VAL A 38 -14.06 2.28 -2.03
N ARG A 39 -14.79 1.20 -1.72
CA ARG A 39 -15.98 0.81 -2.49
C ARG A 39 -17.16 1.67 -2.06
N GLY A 40 -17.70 2.46 -2.99
CA GLY A 40 -18.96 3.18 -2.86
C GLY A 40 -20.07 2.57 -3.72
N GLU A 41 -21.24 3.21 -3.73
CA GLU A 41 -22.44 2.75 -4.44
C GLU A 41 -22.24 2.64 -5.96
N GLY A 42 -21.43 3.54 -6.55
CA GLY A 42 -21.11 3.57 -7.98
C GLY A 42 -19.81 2.86 -8.37
N GLY A 43 -19.15 2.16 -7.43
CA GLY A 43 -17.83 1.55 -7.64
C GLY A 43 -16.75 2.16 -6.74
N PHE A 44 -15.50 2.00 -7.16
CA PHE A 44 -14.34 2.44 -6.38
C PHE A 44 -14.13 3.95 -6.46
N LYS A 45 -13.84 4.59 -5.32
CA LYS A 45 -13.59 6.03 -5.19
C LYS A 45 -12.29 6.27 -4.43
N THR A 46 -11.39 7.04 -5.03
CA THR A 46 -10.18 7.52 -4.35
C THR A 46 -10.56 8.56 -3.30
N ILE A 47 -10.09 8.39 -2.06
CA ILE A 47 -10.33 9.30 -0.93
C ILE A 47 -9.08 10.00 -0.44
N TRP A 48 -7.89 9.51 -0.84
CA TRP A 48 -6.60 10.15 -0.60
C TRP A 48 -5.64 9.77 -1.73
N SER A 49 -4.73 10.66 -2.11
CA SER A 49 -3.64 10.34 -3.02
C SER A 49 -2.42 11.23 -2.82
N ALA A 50 -1.24 10.65 -3.04
CA ALA A 50 0.03 11.35 -2.98
C ALA A 50 1.03 10.86 -4.05
N ARG A 51 1.99 11.71 -4.40
CA ARG A 51 2.97 11.50 -5.47
C ARG A 51 4.39 11.87 -5.02
N GLY A 52 5.38 11.26 -5.67
CA GLY A 52 6.80 11.55 -5.52
C GLY A 52 7.37 11.07 -4.18
N PRO A 53 7.68 9.77 -4.01
CA PRO A 53 8.25 9.27 -2.77
C PRO A 53 9.57 9.96 -2.40
N ARG A 54 9.66 10.46 -1.17
CA ARG A 54 10.79 11.25 -0.63
C ARG A 54 11.83 10.37 0.07
N THR A 55 11.37 9.36 0.80
CA THR A 55 12.21 8.50 1.63
C THR A 55 12.68 7.27 0.85
N ALA A 56 13.81 6.69 1.26
CA ALA A 56 14.27 5.42 0.68
C ALA A 56 13.23 4.31 0.88
N GLN A 57 12.62 4.26 2.07
CA GLN A 57 11.56 3.31 2.40
C GLN A 57 10.35 3.47 1.48
N ALA A 58 9.88 4.70 1.22
CA ALA A 58 8.74 4.93 0.33
C ALA A 58 9.05 4.54 -1.12
N ARG A 59 10.29 4.75 -1.58
CA ARG A 59 10.75 4.26 -2.90
C ARG A 59 10.81 2.74 -2.97
N GLU A 60 10.95 2.08 -1.83
CA GLU A 60 10.88 0.62 -1.70
C GLU A 60 9.48 0.11 -1.33
N GLY A 61 8.44 0.95 -1.41
CA GLY A 61 7.06 0.55 -1.14
C GLY A 61 6.68 0.41 0.34
N VAL A 62 7.50 0.95 1.26
CA VAL A 62 7.18 1.05 2.69
C VAL A 62 6.96 2.49 3.07
N PHE A 63 5.76 2.86 3.50
CA PHE A 63 5.46 4.24 3.84
C PHE A 63 4.32 4.34 4.83
N GLN A 64 4.21 5.49 5.48
CA GLN A 64 3.07 5.85 6.29
C GLN A 64 1.94 6.37 5.40
N VAL A 65 0.76 5.80 5.55
CA VAL A 65 -0.45 6.25 4.87
C VAL A 65 -0.90 7.58 5.46
N ASN A 66 -1.39 8.49 4.61
CA ASN A 66 -1.84 9.83 5.00
C ASN A 66 -0.74 10.66 5.69
N SER A 67 0.51 10.52 5.23
CA SER A 67 1.67 11.26 5.75
C SER A 67 2.30 12.14 4.66
N PRO A 68 2.44 13.46 4.87
CA PRO A 68 3.16 14.33 3.96
C PRO A 68 4.69 14.16 4.06
N ARG A 69 5.19 13.28 4.94
CA ARG A 69 6.64 13.05 5.11
C ARG A 69 7.21 12.12 4.04
N ASP A 70 6.42 11.13 3.63
CA ASP A 70 6.89 10.07 2.71
C ASP A 70 6.70 10.43 1.25
N PHE A 71 5.80 11.35 0.93
CA PHE A 71 5.52 11.80 -0.44
C PHE A 71 5.70 13.30 -0.59
N ALA A 72 6.09 13.71 -1.79
CA ALA A 72 6.41 15.09 -2.08
C ALA A 72 5.21 15.99 -2.26
N THR A 73 4.10 15.41 -2.71
CA THR A 73 2.87 16.14 -2.96
C THR A 73 1.72 15.26 -2.57
N VAL A 74 0.84 15.75 -1.69
CA VAL A 74 -0.49 15.18 -1.50
C VAL A 74 -1.39 15.82 -2.55
N THR A 75 -1.93 15.00 -3.46
CA THR A 75 -2.79 15.45 -4.56
C THR A 75 -4.27 15.41 -4.18
N LYS A 76 -4.61 14.62 -3.16
CA LYS A 76 -5.93 14.61 -2.54
C LYS A 76 -5.80 14.30 -1.06
N GLU A 77 -6.24 15.25 -0.24
CA GLU A 77 -6.27 15.09 1.21
C GLU A 77 -7.35 14.11 1.65
N LEU A 78 -7.07 13.37 2.73
CA LEU A 78 -8.05 12.52 3.37
C LEU A 78 -9.04 13.38 4.15
N SER A 79 -10.33 13.19 3.93
CA SER A 79 -11.36 13.81 4.75
C SER A 79 -11.68 12.91 5.94
N GLY A 80 -11.26 13.32 7.14
CA GLY A 80 -11.53 12.60 8.39
C GLY A 80 -10.57 11.45 8.68
N ALA A 81 -11.05 10.46 9.43
CA ALA A 81 -10.26 9.30 9.82
C ALA A 81 -10.18 8.27 8.69
N LEU A 82 -9.15 7.41 8.74
CA LEU A 82 -9.06 6.26 7.84
C LEU A 82 -10.28 5.33 8.03
N PRO A 83 -10.92 4.87 6.94
CA PRO A 83 -11.93 3.82 7.00
C PRO A 83 -11.36 2.55 7.62
N LYS A 84 -12.21 1.74 8.26
CA LYS A 84 -11.81 0.44 8.83
C LYS A 84 -11.17 -0.47 7.79
N THR A 85 -11.72 -0.48 6.58
CA THR A 85 -11.23 -1.27 5.46
C THR A 85 -11.18 -0.43 4.19
N PHE A 86 -10.14 -0.65 3.40
CA PHE A 86 -9.93 0.06 2.14
C PHE A 86 -8.90 -0.67 1.25
N HIS A 87 -8.81 -0.27 0.00
CA HIS A 87 -7.75 -0.66 -0.90
C HIS A 87 -6.69 0.43 -0.95
N LEU A 88 -5.43 0.04 -0.84
CA LEU A 88 -4.29 0.88 -1.11
C LEU A 88 -3.79 0.56 -2.51
N GLU A 89 -3.80 1.54 -3.40
CA GLU A 89 -3.17 1.44 -4.71
C GLU A 89 -1.75 2.02 -4.61
N LEU A 90 -0.76 1.25 -5.04
CA LEU A 90 0.61 1.69 -5.25
C LEU A 90 0.79 2.02 -6.73
N VAL A 91 1.06 3.28 -7.02
CA VAL A 91 1.32 3.74 -8.39
C VAL A 91 2.80 3.62 -8.68
N HIS A 92 3.15 2.94 -9.77
CA HIS A 92 4.52 2.64 -10.12
C HIS A 92 4.72 2.54 -11.63
N ILE A 93 5.94 2.80 -12.07
CA ILE A 93 6.38 2.57 -13.44
C ILE A 93 7.07 1.22 -13.51
N ARG A 94 6.68 0.41 -14.48
CA ARG A 94 7.33 -0.85 -14.85
C ARG A 94 7.38 -0.95 -16.37
N ASP A 95 8.53 -1.32 -16.92
CA ASP A 95 8.72 -1.43 -18.37
C ASP A 95 8.34 -0.14 -19.15
N GLY A 96 8.47 1.02 -18.50
CA GLY A 96 8.13 2.33 -19.07
C GLY A 96 6.65 2.73 -18.99
N GLU A 97 5.79 1.87 -18.44
CA GLU A 97 4.35 2.13 -18.29
C GLU A 97 3.97 2.39 -16.83
N GLU A 98 3.13 3.40 -16.57
CA GLU A 98 2.52 3.61 -15.25
C GLU A 98 1.39 2.60 -15.05
N THR A 99 1.45 1.87 -13.95
CA THR A 99 0.45 0.88 -13.55
C THR A 99 0.21 0.95 -12.04
N THR A 100 -0.83 0.27 -11.56
CA THR A 100 -1.16 0.22 -10.14
C THR A 100 -1.07 -1.19 -9.59
N ARG A 101 -0.74 -1.27 -8.31
CA ARG A 101 -0.80 -2.50 -7.53
C ARG A 101 -1.69 -2.29 -6.33
N SER A 102 -2.72 -3.12 -6.19
CA SER A 102 -3.67 -3.00 -5.10
C SER A 102 -3.33 -3.90 -3.93
N GLY A 103 -3.51 -3.39 -2.72
CA GLY A 103 -3.43 -4.12 -1.46
C GLY A 103 -4.64 -3.82 -0.59
N TYR A 104 -5.33 -4.85 -0.10
CA TYR A 104 -6.43 -4.69 0.84
C TYR A 104 -5.91 -4.52 2.27
N VAL A 105 -6.44 -3.51 2.96
CA VAL A 105 -6.09 -3.17 4.35
C VAL A 105 -7.31 -3.35 5.24
N ASP A 106 -7.09 -4.01 6.38
CA ASP A 106 -8.05 -4.12 7.48
C ASP A 106 -7.41 -3.57 8.76
N LEU A 107 -7.86 -2.40 9.21
CA LEU A 107 -7.31 -1.74 10.39
C LEU A 107 -7.56 -2.53 11.67
N ASP A 108 -8.62 -3.33 11.76
CA ASP A 108 -8.90 -4.11 12.97
C ASP A 108 -7.87 -5.25 13.09
N LYS A 109 -7.41 -5.82 11.96
CA LYS A 109 -6.26 -6.75 11.94
C LYS A 109 -4.96 -6.10 12.41
N ALA A 110 -4.71 -4.87 11.97
CA ALA A 110 -3.51 -4.13 12.38
C ALA A 110 -3.49 -3.86 13.90
N ARG A 111 -4.67 -3.60 14.49
CA ARG A 111 -4.82 -3.33 15.93
C ARG A 111 -4.69 -4.56 16.80
N SER A 112 -5.11 -5.73 16.30
CA SER A 112 -5.07 -6.97 17.06
C SER A 112 -3.79 -7.78 16.87
N ALA A 113 -2.91 -7.38 15.95
CA ALA A 113 -1.69 -8.10 15.64
C ALA A 113 -0.61 -7.80 16.68
N GLU A 114 -0.03 -8.85 17.26
CA GLU A 114 1.22 -8.77 18.00
C GLU A 114 2.36 -8.91 16.98
N LEU A 115 3.10 -7.83 16.74
CA LEU A 115 4.16 -7.76 15.72
C LEU A 115 5.49 -7.43 16.38
N ALA A 116 6.55 -8.14 15.97
CA ALA A 116 7.91 -7.73 16.27
C ALA A 116 8.37 -6.61 15.32
N ASP A 117 9.53 -6.02 15.62
CA ASP A 117 10.12 -4.98 14.79
C ASP A 117 10.37 -5.47 13.36
N GLY A 118 9.90 -4.70 12.38
CA GLY A 118 10.03 -5.03 10.96
C GLY A 118 9.01 -6.05 10.43
N GLU A 119 8.06 -6.47 11.27
CA GLU A 119 6.95 -7.33 10.86
C GLU A 119 5.70 -6.53 10.48
N PHE A 120 4.88 -7.15 9.65
CA PHE A 120 3.64 -6.61 9.12
C PHE A 120 2.59 -7.71 9.12
N VAL A 121 1.33 -7.38 9.42
CA VAL A 121 0.20 -8.29 9.27
C VAL A 121 -0.44 -8.12 7.89
N THR A 122 -0.90 -9.20 7.28
CA THR A 122 -1.72 -9.15 6.06
C THR A 122 -3.21 -9.08 6.40
N HIS A 123 -4.08 -8.77 5.43
CA HIS A 123 -5.53 -8.82 5.68
C HIS A 123 -6.05 -10.20 6.08
N LYS A 124 -5.30 -11.27 5.75
CA LYS A 124 -5.62 -12.64 6.16
C LYS A 124 -5.20 -12.94 7.60
N GLY A 125 -4.42 -12.06 8.23
CA GLY A 125 -3.87 -12.23 9.56
C GLY A 125 -2.48 -12.86 9.59
N ASP A 126 -1.86 -13.13 8.44
CA ASP A 126 -0.51 -13.68 8.39
C ASP A 126 0.52 -12.61 8.79
N VAL A 127 1.50 -12.98 9.61
CA VAL A 127 2.63 -12.11 9.96
C VAL A 127 3.79 -12.35 8.99
N MET A 128 4.26 -11.27 8.36
CA MET A 128 5.28 -11.30 7.33
C MET A 128 6.34 -10.21 7.53
N THR A 129 7.57 -10.53 7.15
CA THR A 129 8.64 -9.54 7.02
C THR A 129 8.60 -8.87 5.66
N ARG A 130 9.31 -7.74 5.51
CA ARG A 130 9.46 -7.05 4.22
C ARG A 130 9.91 -7.98 3.08
N ALA A 131 10.86 -8.86 3.36
CA ALA A 131 11.39 -9.82 2.38
C ALA A 131 10.33 -10.82 1.92
N LYS A 132 9.52 -11.35 2.86
CA LYS A 132 8.40 -12.26 2.55
C LYS A 132 7.34 -11.56 1.70
N ILE A 133 7.07 -10.28 1.96
CA ILE A 133 6.13 -9.48 1.16
C ILE A 133 6.65 -9.35 -0.28
N ASN A 134 7.92 -8.96 -0.50
CA ASN A 134 8.49 -8.89 -1.85
C ASN A 134 8.52 -10.23 -2.58
N ALA A 135 8.78 -11.32 -1.86
CA ALA A 135 8.86 -12.66 -2.44
C ALA A 135 7.53 -13.14 -3.06
N GLN A 136 6.41 -12.45 -2.80
CA GLN A 136 5.12 -12.74 -3.42
C GLN A 136 5.08 -12.37 -4.90
N LEU A 137 5.97 -11.48 -5.36
CA LEU A 137 6.05 -11.10 -6.77
C LEU A 137 7.03 -11.99 -7.51
N SER A 138 6.63 -12.41 -8.71
CA SER A 138 7.52 -13.08 -9.66
C SER A 138 8.37 -12.06 -10.42
N CYS A 139 9.23 -11.30 -9.73
CA CYS A 139 10.00 -10.19 -10.31
C CYS A 139 11.02 -10.60 -11.39
N ASN A 140 11.41 -11.88 -11.43
CA ASN A 140 12.42 -12.39 -12.38
C ASN A 140 11.83 -13.18 -13.56
N LYS A 141 10.51 -13.20 -13.73
CA LYS A 141 9.92 -13.81 -14.94
C LYS A 141 10.06 -12.80 -16.08
N LYS A 142 11.15 -12.92 -16.86
CA LYS A 142 11.17 -12.37 -18.22
C LYS A 142 9.91 -12.88 -18.93
N LYS A 143 9.12 -11.95 -19.47
CA LYS A 143 8.11 -12.29 -20.49
C LYS A 143 8.80 -12.87 -21.70
#